data_AF-U9W5E3-F1
#
_entry.id   AF-U9W5E3-F1
#
_cell.length_a   1.000
_cell.length_b   1.000
_cell.length_c   1.000
_cell.angle_alpha   90.00
_cell.angle_beta   90.00
_cell.angle_gamma   90.00
#
_symmetry.space_group_name_H-M   'P 1'
#
loop_
_entity.id
_entity.type
_entity.pdbx_description
1 polymer ?
#
loop_
_entity_poly.entity_id
_entity_poly.type
_entity_poly.pdbx_seq_one_letter_code
_entity_poly.pdbx_strand_id
1 'polypeptide(L)' 'MATKRILHGLGATDVPVRPTRIVVTGYFTVKAMMALGIQPIAAPAVIIDHLLHLLPLEGAIAAIGVPKQA' A
#
# COMPACT_ATOMS: atom_id res chain seq x y z
N MET A 1 19.04 -10.80 -0.31
CA MET A 1 18.04 -9.75 -0.59
C MET A 1 18.48 -8.50 0.17
N ALA A 2 18.63 -7.34 -0.49
CA ALA A 2 19.11 -6.14 0.18
C ALA A 2 18.02 -5.53 1.09
N THR A 3 18.39 -5.14 2.30
CA THR A 3 17.52 -4.46 3.27
C THR A 3 18.06 -3.06 3.58
N LYS A 4 17.17 -2.19 4.06
CA LYS A 4 17.49 -0.86 4.58
C LYS A 4 16.94 -0.74 6.00
N ARG A 5 17.79 -0.30 6.92
CA ARG A 5 17.40 0.01 8.31
C ARG A 5 16.52 1.25 8.34
N ILE A 6 15.31 1.15 8.88
CA ILE A 6 14.35 2.26 9.04
C ILE A 6 14.10 2.50 10.53
N LEU A 7 14.22 3.75 10.97
CA LEU A 7 13.87 4.19 12.32
C LEU A 7 12.42 4.67 12.36
N HIS A 8 11.69 4.33 13.42
CA HIS A 8 10.29 4.73 13.64
C HIS A 8 9.96 4.82 15.13
N GLY A 9 8.76 5.28 15.48
CA GLY A 9 8.34 5.48 16.88
C GLY A 9 8.30 4.22 17.76
N LEU A 10 8.49 3.03 17.19
CA LEU A 10 8.54 1.74 17.90
C LEU A 10 9.95 1.11 17.91
N GLY A 11 10.97 1.88 17.53
CA GLY A 11 12.35 1.41 17.42
C GLY A 11 12.82 1.39 15.96
N ALA A 12 13.31 0.24 15.50
CA ALA A 12 13.91 0.14 14.17
C ALA A 12 13.62 -1.21 13.51
N THR A 13 13.43 -1.19 12.20
CA THR A 13 13.10 -2.36 11.38
C THR A 13 13.95 -2.39 10.11
N ASP A 14 14.45 -3.57 9.75
CA ASP A 14 15.14 -3.79 8.48
C ASP A 14 14.13 -4.15 7.39
N VAL A 15 13.94 -3.23 6.45
CA VAL A 15 12.91 -3.32 5.40
C VAL A 15 13.56 -3.70 4.07
N PRO A 16 13.02 -4.66 3.30
CA PRO A 16 13.53 -4.96 1.98
C PRO A 16 13.50 -3.73 1.05
N VAL A 17 14.54 -3.51 0.24
CA VAL A 17 14.65 -2.32 -0.62
C VAL A 17 13.59 -2.27 -1.74
N ARG A 18 13.04 -3.43 -2.14
CA ARG A 18 12.00 -3.55 -3.18
C ARG A 18 10.91 -4.54 -2.73
N PRO A 19 10.03 -4.15 -1.80
CA PRO A 19 8.93 -5.02 -1.39
C PRO A 19 7.90 -5.11 -2.53
N THR A 20 7.41 -6.33 -2.80
CA THR A 20 6.42 -6.59 -3.85
C THR A 20 4.98 -6.63 -3.34
N ARG A 21 4.80 -6.73 -2.02
CA ARG A 21 3.50 -6.82 -1.35
C ARG A 21 3.52 -5.91 -0.14
N ILE A 22 2.69 -4.87 -0.14
CA ILE A 22 2.64 -3.86 0.91
C ILE A 22 1.22 -3.76 1.44
N VAL A 23 1.08 -3.90 2.76
CA VAL A 23 -0.17 -3.67 3.49
C VAL A 23 -0.03 -2.34 4.23
N VAL A 24 -1.08 -1.53 4.21
CA VAL A 24 -1.06 -0.19 4.79
C VAL A 24 -2.24 -0.02 5.72
N THR A 25 -2.02 0.56 6.89
CA THR A 25 -3.08 0.74 7.91
C THR A 25 -3.47 2.20 8.11
N GLY A 26 -2.62 3.16 7.72
CA GLY A 26 -2.85 4.59 7.92
C GLY A 26 -3.36 5.30 6.65
N TYR A 27 -4.40 6.13 6.80
CA TYR A 27 -4.99 6.89 5.69
C TYR A 27 -3.97 7.74 4.94
N PHE A 28 -3.17 8.53 5.67
CA PHE A 28 -2.14 9.39 5.08
C PHE A 28 -1.04 8.60 4.37
N THR A 29 -0.74 7.39 4.88
CA THR A 29 0.23 6.50 4.25
C THR A 29 -0.28 5.96 2.91
N VAL A 30 -1.57 5.59 2.83
CA VAL A 30 -2.17 5.17 1.56
C VAL A 30 -2.09 6.32 0.55
N LYS A 31 -2.49 7.54 0.94
CA LYS A 31 -2.41 8.73 0.07
C LYS A 31 -0.98 8.98 -0.42
N ALA A 32 0.01 8.90 0.47
CA ALA A 32 1.42 9.08 0.11
C ALA A 32 1.93 7.99 -0.85
N MET A 33 1.54 6.74 -0.63
CA MET A 33 1.92 5.63 -1.52
C MET A 33 1.31 5.78 -2.92
N MET A 34 0.03 6.15 -3.01
CA MET A 34 -0.63 6.42 -4.28
C MET A 34 0.05 7.57 -5.03
N ALA A 35 0.42 8.65 -4.33
CA ALA A 35 1.17 9.77 -4.91
C ALA A 35 2.56 9.37 -5.45
N LEU A 36 3.14 8.29 -4.92
CA LEU A 36 4.40 7.69 -5.39
C LEU A 36 4.19 6.62 -6.48
N GLY A 37 2.95 6.41 -6.94
CA GLY A 37 2.60 5.38 -7.92
C GLY A 37 2.64 3.95 -7.37
N ILE A 38 2.59 3.78 -6.05
CA ILE A 38 2.64 2.47 -5.39
C ILE A 38 1.23 2.06 -4.97
N GLN A 39 0.75 0.95 -5.52
CA GLN A 39 -0.54 0.38 -5.13
C GLN A 39 -0.35 -0.64 -4.00
N PRO A 40 -0.89 -0.40 -2.79
CA PRO A 40 -0.88 -1.42 -1.72
C PRO A 40 -1.82 -2.58 -2.07
N ILE A 41 -1.52 -3.77 -1.53
CA ILE A 41 -2.36 -4.97 -1.73
C ILE A 41 -3.54 -5.05 -0.76
N ALA A 42 -3.48 -4.29 0.34
CA ALA A 42 -4.56 -4.20 1.31
C ALA A 42 -4.47 -2.88 2.11
N ALA A 43 -5.65 -2.36 2.46
CA ALA A 43 -5.86 -1.25 3.37
C ALA A 43 -7.17 -1.45 4.16
N PRO A 44 -7.37 -0.80 5.32
CA PRO A 44 -8.65 -0.79 6.02
C PRO A 44 -9.80 -0.35 5.11
N ALA A 45 -10.96 -1.02 5.21
CA ALA A 45 -12.14 -0.78 4.37
C ALA A 45 -12.58 0.69 4.36
N VAL A 46 -12.62 1.33 5.54
CA VAL A 46 -12.95 2.75 5.68
C VAL A 46 -12.03 3.66 4.83
N ILE A 47 -10.75 3.33 4.70
CA ILE A 47 -9.80 4.11 3.90
C ILE A 47 -10.05 3.88 2.40
N ILE A 48 -10.37 2.65 2.01
CA ILE A 48 -10.74 2.33 0.62
C ILE A 48 -11.98 3.14 0.23
N ASP A 49 -13.03 3.08 1.03
CA ASP A 49 -14.29 3.78 0.77
C ASP A 49 -14.09 5.30 0.64
N HIS A 50 -13.20 5.88 1.45
CA HIS A 50 -12.82 7.29 1.40
C HIS A 50 -11.75 7.64 0.35
N LEU A 51 -11.21 6.70 -0.43
CA LEU A 51 -10.21 6.99 -1.47
C LEU A 51 -10.61 6.54 -2.87
N LEU A 52 -11.68 5.74 -3.02
CA LEU A 52 -12.21 5.30 -4.31
C LEU A 52 -12.62 6.46 -5.23
N HIS A 53 -12.94 7.64 -4.68
CA HIS A 53 -13.26 8.84 -5.46
C HIS A 53 -12.04 9.60 -6.01
N LEU A 54 -10.82 9.23 -5.59
CA LEU A 54 -9.57 9.87 -6.07
C LEU A 54 -8.90 9.10 -7.22
N LEU A 55 -9.51 7.99 -7.65
CA LEU A 55 -9.08 7.27 -8.82
C LEU A 55 -9.74 7.92 -10.04
N PRO A 56 -8.98 8.30 -11.09
CA PRO A 56 -9.61 8.68 -12.35
C PRO A 56 -10.46 7.49 -12.82
N LEU A 57 -11.76 7.73 -12.90
CA LEU A 57 -12.75 6.85 -13.51
C LEU A 57 -12.44 6.74 -15.01
N GLU A 58 -11.51 5.85 -15.34
CA GLU A 58 -11.46 5.05 -16.56
C GLU A 58 -10.22 4.14 -16.47
N GLY A 59 -10.42 2.90 -16.00
CA GLY A 59 -9.54 1.78 -16.39
C GLY A 59 -8.81 0.95 -15.33
N ALA A 60 -8.73 1.30 -14.03
CA ALA A 60 -8.00 0.44 -13.09
C ALA A 60 -8.37 0.62 -11.60
N ILE A 61 -9.02 -0.40 -11.03
CA ILE A 61 -8.56 -1.19 -9.88
C ILE A 61 -9.46 -2.43 -9.85
N ALA A 62 -8.94 -3.52 -10.41
CA ALA A 62 -9.59 -4.82 -10.34
C ALA A 62 -9.09 -5.57 -9.09
N ALA A 63 -10.06 -6.00 -8.29
CA ALA A 63 -10.01 -7.01 -7.23
C ALA A 63 -9.13 -6.72 -5.99
N ILE A 64 -9.75 -6.03 -5.03
CA ILE A 64 -9.47 -6.21 -3.61
C ILE A 64 -9.94 -7.62 -3.24
N GLY A 65 -9.02 -8.51 -2.84
CA GLY A 65 -9.38 -9.67 -2.01
C GLY A 65 -9.40 -11.08 -2.63
N VAL A 66 -8.81 -11.34 -3.82
CA VAL A 66 -8.53 -12.75 -4.21
C VAL A 66 -7.08 -12.88 -4.67
N PRO A 67 -6.21 -13.62 -3.96
CA PRO A 67 -4.89 -13.93 -4.48
C PRO A 67 -5.03 -14.80 -5.73
N LYS A 68 -4.50 -14.34 -6.87
CA LYS A 68 -4.30 -15.23 -8.02
C LYS A 68 -3.33 -16.34 -7.60
N GLN A 69 -3.82 -17.58 -7.58
CA GLN A 69 -2.96 -18.76 -7.57
C GLN A 69 -2.15 -18.81 -8.87
N ALA A 70 -0.97 -19.41 -8.77
CA ALA A 70 0.06 -19.50 -9.80
C ALA A 70 -0.43 -20.11 -11.12
#